data_AF-A0A0W7W6X9-F1
#
_entry.id   AF-A0A0W7W6X9-F1
#
_cell.length_a   1.000
_cell.length_b   1.000
_cell.length_c   1.000
_cell.angle_alpha   90.00
_cell.angle_beta   90.00
_cell.angle_gamma   90.00
#
_symmetry.space_group_name_H-M   'P 1'
#
loop_
_entity.id
_entity.type
_entity.pdbx_description
1 polymer ?
#
loop_
_entity_poly.entity_id
_entity_poly.type
_entity_poly.pdbx_seq_one_letter_code
_entity_poly.pdbx_strand_id
1 'polypeptide(L)'
;MESQRFSEAPERTVTVRDGVSLALMLLPLCAVGAFVLIRPAVWSIDLAVFFSREDALLRSDAGWMLAIATLAAAVLCAVNGALGTRDHWKVNRRWQRGFLGSIAATLVTVLLNSWTMTQAIRGGDAPNVGLAAFLTICAMLYGVVCALVTPRDVTQPWP
;
A
#
# COMPACT_ATOMS: atom_id res chain seq x y z
N MET A 1 18.80 -41.46 -15.44
CA MET A 1 18.61 -40.75 -14.15
C MET A 1 18.56 -39.25 -14.42
N GLU A 2 17.46 -38.73 -14.95
CA GLU A 2 17.33 -37.29 -15.31
C GLU A 2 15.89 -36.75 -15.17
N SER A 3 14.98 -37.48 -14.51
CA SER A 3 13.56 -37.10 -14.42
C SER A 3 13.18 -36.32 -13.15
N GLN A 4 14.08 -36.11 -12.20
CA GLN A 4 13.75 -35.44 -10.92
C GLN A 4 14.00 -33.92 -10.90
N ARG A 5 14.79 -33.36 -11.83
CA ARG A 5 15.12 -31.91 -11.80
C ARG A 5 14.03 -31.00 -12.34
N PHE A 6 13.08 -31.50 -13.12
CA PHE A 6 12.02 -30.68 -13.71
C PHE A 6 10.77 -30.53 -12.83
N SER A 7 10.63 -31.31 -11.76
CA SER A 7 9.44 -31.28 -10.90
C SER A 7 9.56 -30.31 -9.70
N GLU A 8 10.78 -30.01 -9.22
CA GLU A 8 10.98 -29.14 -8.04
C GLU A 8 10.99 -27.63 -8.35
N ALA A 9 11.30 -27.25 -9.60
CA ALA A 9 11.35 -25.86 -10.04
C ALA A 9 9.99 -25.11 -10.00
N PRO A 10 8.85 -25.70 -10.42
CA PRO A 10 7.56 -25.01 -10.38
C PRO A 10 7.06 -24.76 -8.96
N GLU A 11 7.29 -25.67 -8.01
CA GLU A 11 6.84 -25.47 -6.62
C GLU A 11 7.62 -24.35 -5.92
N ARG A 12 8.96 -24.33 -6.05
CA ARG A 12 9.79 -23.27 -5.44
C ARG A 12 9.43 -21.88 -5.95
N THR A 13 9.16 -21.73 -7.25
CA THR A 13 8.81 -20.43 -7.84
C THR A 13 7.45 -19.91 -7.36
N VAL A 14 6.48 -20.81 -7.13
CA VAL A 14 5.18 -20.45 -6.55
C VAL A 14 5.32 -20.00 -5.09
N THR A 15 6.12 -20.71 -4.27
CA THR A 15 6.35 -20.34 -2.87
C THR A 15 7.06 -18.98 -2.72
N VAL A 16 8.10 -18.73 -3.53
CA VAL A 16 8.81 -17.44 -3.51
C VAL A 16 7.89 -16.31 -3.92
N ARG A 17 7.11 -16.50 -4.99
CA ARG A 17 6.17 -15.51 -5.51
C ARG A 17 5.07 -15.18 -4.49
N ASP A 18 4.58 -16.18 -3.75
CA ASP A 18 3.64 -15.98 -2.66
C ASP A 18 4.23 -15.22 -1.48
N GLY A 19 5.49 -15.51 -1.11
CA GLY A 19 6.22 -14.75 -0.10
C GLY A 19 6.42 -13.29 -0.48
N VAL A 20 6.81 -13.01 -1.73
CA VAL A 20 6.95 -11.63 -2.24
C VAL A 20 5.60 -10.92 -2.27
N SER A 21 4.54 -11.61 -2.72
CA SER A 21 3.19 -11.05 -2.71
C SER A 21 2.74 -10.69 -1.29
N LEU A 22 2.98 -11.54 -0.30
CA LEU A 22 2.69 -11.24 1.10
C LEU A 22 3.50 -10.05 1.62
N ALA A 23 4.80 -10.00 1.34
CA ALA A 23 5.67 -8.90 1.73
C ALA A 23 5.16 -7.55 1.18
N LEU A 24 4.71 -7.54 -0.08
CA LEU A 24 4.10 -6.36 -0.70
C LEU A 24 2.79 -5.95 0.02
N MET A 25 1.98 -6.89 0.49
CA MET A 25 0.76 -6.57 1.24
C MET A 25 1.05 -6.04 2.66
N LEU A 26 2.21 -6.39 3.23
CA LEU A 26 2.64 -5.93 4.57
C LEU A 26 3.35 -4.57 4.54
N LEU A 27 3.95 -4.20 3.41
CA LEU A 27 4.74 -2.97 3.27
C LEU A 27 3.97 -1.69 3.66
N PRO A 28 2.70 -1.48 3.26
CA PRO A 28 1.92 -0.33 3.73
C PRO A 28 1.79 -0.27 5.25
N LEU A 29 1.61 -1.42 5.91
CA LEU A 29 1.47 -1.48 7.38
C LEU A 29 2.79 -1.10 8.06
N CYS A 30 3.92 -1.61 7.57
CA CYS A 30 5.24 -1.23 8.07
C CYS A 30 5.50 0.27 7.89
N ALA A 31 5.15 0.83 6.73
CA ALA A 31 5.34 2.25 6.43
C ALA A 31 4.52 3.16 7.36
N VAL A 32 3.24 2.85 7.55
CA VAL A 32 2.36 3.64 8.45
C VAL A 32 2.79 3.47 9.91
N GLY A 33 3.14 2.25 10.33
CA GLY A 33 3.64 1.99 11.67
C GLY A 33 4.91 2.80 11.96
N ALA A 34 5.89 2.77 11.05
CA ALA A 34 7.09 3.58 11.16
C ALA A 34 6.78 5.07 11.19
N PHE A 35 5.88 5.55 10.32
CA PHE A 35 5.47 6.95 10.29
C PHE A 35 4.87 7.40 11.62
N VAL A 36 3.89 6.68 12.16
CA VAL A 36 3.21 7.03 13.41
C VAL A 36 4.17 7.01 14.61
N LEU A 37 5.13 6.08 14.63
CA LEU A 37 6.16 6.00 15.66
C LEU A 37 7.15 7.17 15.60
N ILE A 38 7.59 7.55 14.39
CA ILE A 38 8.58 8.62 14.20
C ILE A 38 7.93 10.02 14.29
N ARG A 39 6.65 10.14 13.90
CA ARG A 39 5.91 11.40 13.79
C ARG A 39 4.65 11.42 14.67
N PRO A 40 4.79 11.29 16.00
CA PRO A 40 3.64 11.24 16.91
C PRO A 40 2.82 12.54 16.90
N ALA A 41 3.41 13.66 16.49
CA ALA A 41 2.70 14.93 16.37
C ALA A 41 1.51 14.87 15.38
N VAL A 42 1.44 13.88 14.48
CA VAL A 42 0.28 13.66 13.58
C VAL A 42 -1.05 13.53 14.33
N TRP A 43 -1.03 13.09 15.59
CA TRP A 43 -2.22 12.95 16.43
C TRP A 43 -2.79 14.28 16.92
N SER A 44 -2.00 15.35 16.85
CA SER A 44 -2.30 16.64 17.48
C SER A 44 -2.34 17.82 16.52
N ILE A 45 -2.00 17.60 15.24
CA ILE A 45 -1.93 18.68 14.25
C ILE A 45 -2.88 18.43 13.09
N ASP A 46 -3.30 19.53 12.47
CA ASP A 46 -3.95 19.49 11.16
C ASP A 46 -2.90 19.34 10.06
N LEU A 47 -3.25 18.55 9.06
CA LEU A 47 -2.43 18.28 7.88
C LEU A 47 -3.01 18.98 6.66
N ALA A 48 -2.14 19.52 5.83
CA ALA A 48 -2.50 20.07 4.53
C ALA A 48 -2.97 18.96 3.57
N VAL A 49 -4.19 19.08 3.04
CA VAL A 49 -4.79 18.07 2.15
C VAL A 49 -5.14 18.65 0.79
N PHE A 50 -5.69 19.88 0.75
CA PHE A 50 -6.10 20.51 -0.51
C PHE A 50 -5.33 21.78 -0.78
N PHE A 51 -4.82 21.89 -2.00
CA PHE A 51 -4.08 23.03 -2.53
C PHE A 51 -4.80 23.61 -3.74
N SER A 52 -4.65 24.93 -3.94
CA SER A 52 -5.12 25.62 -5.13
C SER A 52 -4.17 25.36 -6.31
N ARG A 53 -4.55 25.83 -7.51
CA ARG A 53 -3.66 25.81 -8.67
C ARG A 53 -2.42 26.70 -8.52
N GLU A 54 -2.45 27.61 -7.56
CA GLU A 54 -1.38 28.55 -7.24
C GLU A 54 -0.61 28.10 -5.98
N ASP A 55 -0.68 26.81 -5.63
CA ASP A 55 -0.04 26.19 -4.46
C ASP A 55 -0.43 26.78 -3.10
N ALA A 56 -1.53 27.55 -3.04
CA ALA A 56 -2.07 28.07 -1.80
C ALA A 56 -2.84 26.96 -1.06
N LEU A 57 -2.61 26.83 0.25
CA LEU A 57 -3.36 25.90 1.10
C LEU A 57 -4.84 26.31 1.14
N LEU A 58 -5.72 25.45 0.61
CA LEU A 58 -7.17 25.66 0.62
C LEU A 58 -7.83 25.06 1.86
N ARG A 59 -7.33 23.90 2.32
CA ARG A 59 -7.91 23.18 3.45
C ARG A 59 -6.90 22.25 4.11
N SER A 60 -6.96 22.25 5.44
CA SER A 60 -6.32 21.25 6.30
C SER A 60 -7.38 20.38 6.97
N ASP A 61 -7.06 19.11 7.19
CA ASP A 61 -7.91 18.18 7.94
C ASP A 61 -7.11 17.60 9.13
N ALA A 62 -7.81 17.12 10.15
CA ALA A 62 -7.17 16.61 11.36
C ALA A 62 -6.27 15.41 11.05
N GLY A 63 -4.98 15.49 11.40
CA GLY A 63 -3.98 14.49 11.04
C GLY A 63 -4.29 13.09 11.58
N TRP A 64 -4.92 13.01 12.75
CA TRP A 64 -5.34 11.74 13.36
C TRP A 64 -6.37 11.00 12.50
N MET A 65 -7.29 11.70 11.83
CA MET A 65 -8.28 11.06 10.96
C MET A 65 -7.59 10.38 9.78
N LEU A 66 -6.64 11.08 9.16
CA LEU A 66 -5.87 10.55 8.03
C LEU A 66 -4.98 9.38 8.48
N ALA A 67 -4.34 9.47 9.65
CA ALA A 67 -3.55 8.40 10.22
C ALA A 67 -4.37 7.13 10.50
N ILE A 68 -5.56 7.27 11.11
CA ILE A 68 -6.47 6.13 11.37
C ILE A 68 -6.97 5.51 10.07
N ALA A 69 -7.44 6.32 9.11
CA ALA A 69 -7.91 5.82 7.83
C ALA A 69 -6.83 5.03 7.09
N THR A 70 -5.60 5.56 7.10
CA THR A 70 -4.45 4.91 6.48
C THR A 70 -4.07 3.62 7.21
N LEU A 71 -4.07 3.62 8.54
CA LEU A 71 -3.79 2.43 9.34
C LEU A 71 -4.84 1.34 9.11
N ALA A 72 -6.12 1.70 9.08
CA ALA A 72 -7.21 0.79 8.79
C ALA A 72 -7.04 0.12 7.42
N ALA A 73 -6.75 0.92 6.37
CA ALA A 73 -6.49 0.39 5.04
C ALA A 73 -5.26 -0.53 5.00
N ALA A 74 -4.18 -0.15 5.68
CA ALA A 74 -2.96 -0.95 5.75
C ALA A 74 -3.17 -2.28 6.51
N VAL A 75 -3.95 -2.28 7.60
CA VAL A 75 -4.34 -3.49 8.32
C VAL A 75 -5.21 -4.38 7.44
N LEU A 76 -6.23 -3.83 6.77
CA LEU A 76 -7.06 -4.60 5.84
C LEU A 76 -6.24 -5.22 4.72
N CYS A 77 -5.27 -4.49 4.18
CA CYS A 77 -4.32 -4.98 3.19
C CYS A 77 -3.49 -6.15 3.75
N ALA A 78 -2.87 -5.98 4.91
CA ALA A 78 -2.07 -7.01 5.58
C ALA A 78 -2.90 -8.28 5.89
N VAL A 79 -4.11 -8.11 6.42
CA VAL A 79 -5.02 -9.21 6.75
C VAL A 79 -5.43 -9.96 5.49
N ASN A 80 -5.80 -9.27 4.40
CA ASN A 80 -6.09 -9.94 3.13
C ASN A 80 -4.85 -10.59 2.51
N GLY A 81 -3.67 -10.00 2.71
CA GLY A 81 -2.39 -10.61 2.39
C GLY A 81 -2.22 -11.96 3.10
N ALA A 82 -2.36 -11.99 4.42
CA ALA A 82 -2.22 -13.20 5.23
C ALA A 82 -3.33 -14.24 4.95
N LEU A 83 -4.58 -13.80 4.80
CA LEU A 83 -5.69 -14.69 4.49
C LEU A 83 -5.56 -15.33 3.12
N GLY A 84 -5.02 -14.58 2.14
CA GLY A 84 -4.74 -15.11 0.82
C GLY A 84 -3.72 -16.26 0.82
N THR A 85 -2.86 -16.41 1.84
CA THR A 85 -1.93 -17.56 1.88
C THR A 85 -2.61 -18.88 2.26
N ARG A 86 -3.91 -18.86 2.61
CA ARG A 86 -4.68 -20.08 2.94
C ARG A 86 -5.30 -20.70 1.69
N ASP A 87 -5.23 -22.03 1.59
CA ASP A 87 -5.65 -22.76 0.39
C ASP A 87 -7.13 -22.61 0.01
N HIS A 88 -8.00 -22.29 0.98
CA HIS A 88 -9.44 -22.13 0.76
C HIS A 88 -9.84 -20.79 0.15
N TRP A 89 -8.92 -19.81 0.09
CA TRP A 89 -9.21 -18.44 -0.34
C TRP A 89 -8.54 -18.11 -1.67
N LYS A 90 -8.71 -19.00 -2.66
CA LYS A 90 -8.12 -18.84 -3.99
C LYS A 90 -8.99 -17.94 -4.88
N VAL A 91 -10.31 -18.05 -4.84
CA VAL A 91 -11.18 -17.29 -5.77
C VAL A 91 -10.98 -15.76 -5.59
N ASN A 92 -10.51 -15.09 -6.64
CA ASN A 92 -10.27 -13.64 -6.74
C ASN A 92 -9.13 -13.06 -5.87
N ARG A 93 -8.25 -13.90 -5.30
CA ARG A 93 -7.12 -13.46 -4.44
C ARG A 93 -6.26 -12.38 -5.11
N ARG A 94 -5.99 -12.54 -6.40
CA ARG A 94 -5.18 -11.60 -7.21
C ARG A 94 -5.78 -10.20 -7.27
N TRP A 95 -7.08 -10.09 -7.53
CA TRP A 95 -7.77 -8.82 -7.66
C TRP A 95 -8.01 -8.16 -6.30
N GLN A 96 -8.32 -8.94 -5.27
CA GLN A 96 -8.45 -8.45 -3.90
C GLN A 96 -7.13 -7.86 -3.40
N ARG A 97 -6.01 -8.57 -3.60
CA ARG A 97 -4.68 -8.07 -3.26
C ARG A 97 -4.28 -6.83 -4.06
N GLY A 98 -4.57 -6.82 -5.36
CA GLY A 98 -4.31 -5.64 -6.19
C GLY A 98 -5.10 -4.41 -5.74
N PHE A 99 -6.40 -4.56 -5.52
CA PHE A 99 -7.27 -3.47 -5.11
C PHE A 99 -6.90 -2.92 -3.73
N LEU A 100 -6.78 -3.78 -2.72
CA LEU A 100 -6.44 -3.37 -1.36
C LEU A 100 -5.01 -2.84 -1.26
N GLY A 101 -4.08 -3.43 -2.01
CA GLY A 101 -2.72 -2.93 -2.13
C GLY A 101 -2.67 -1.50 -2.67
N SER A 102 -3.43 -1.22 -3.74
CA SER A 102 -3.52 0.14 -4.32
C SER A 102 -4.11 1.15 -3.33
N ILE A 103 -5.22 0.81 -2.67
CA ILE A 103 -5.86 1.69 -1.68
C ILE A 103 -4.90 1.99 -0.54
N ALA A 104 -4.31 0.95 0.05
CA ALA A 104 -3.41 1.11 1.18
C ALA A 104 -2.20 1.96 0.80
N ALA A 105 -1.51 1.63 -0.30
CA ALA A 105 -0.35 2.39 -0.78
C ALA A 105 -0.70 3.86 -1.06
N THR A 106 -1.83 4.11 -1.73
CA THR A 106 -2.29 5.48 -2.03
C THR A 106 -2.53 6.28 -0.74
N LEU A 107 -3.21 5.70 0.25
CA LEU A 107 -3.44 6.37 1.53
C LEU A 107 -2.15 6.62 2.30
N VAL A 108 -1.19 5.68 2.27
CA VAL A 108 0.14 5.90 2.88
C VAL A 108 0.83 7.08 2.22
N THR A 109 0.82 7.15 0.89
CA THR A 109 1.45 8.23 0.14
C THR A 109 0.77 9.56 0.42
N VAL A 110 -0.56 9.60 0.49
CA VAL A 110 -1.32 10.81 0.88
C VAL A 110 -0.93 11.25 2.29
N LEU A 111 -0.89 10.35 3.28
CA LEU A 111 -0.49 10.68 4.65
C LEU A 111 0.92 11.28 4.72
N LEU A 112 1.89 10.63 4.06
CA LEU A 112 3.27 11.09 4.01
C LEU A 112 3.39 12.45 3.32
N ASN A 113 2.71 12.64 2.18
CA ASN A 113 2.73 13.89 1.43
C ASN A 113 2.06 15.03 2.19
N SER A 114 0.89 14.78 2.78
CA SER A 114 0.20 15.76 3.62
C SER A 114 1.07 16.18 4.80
N TRP A 115 1.80 15.25 5.42
CA TRP A 115 2.79 15.58 6.44
C TRP A 115 3.93 16.45 5.90
N THR A 116 4.59 16.04 4.82
CA THR A 116 5.75 16.78 4.26
C THR A 116 5.36 18.18 3.81
N MET A 117 4.20 18.33 3.17
CA MET A 117 3.65 19.63 2.77
C MET A 117 3.36 20.52 3.99
N THR A 118 2.77 19.95 5.05
CA THR A 118 2.52 20.68 6.29
C THR A 118 3.82 21.21 6.91
N GLN A 119 4.88 20.41 6.87
CA GLN A 119 6.19 20.85 7.38
C GLN A 119 6.82 21.92 6.49
N ALA A 120 6.73 21.80 5.16
CA ALA A 120 7.22 22.82 4.23
C ALA A 120 6.55 24.18 4.49
N ILE A 121 5.21 24.20 4.59
CA ILE A 121 4.45 25.42 4.88
C ILE A 121 4.87 26.03 6.21
N ARG A 122 5.03 25.21 7.27
CA ARG A 122 5.47 25.69 8.59
C ARG A 122 6.91 26.21 8.57
N GLY A 123 7.76 25.68 7.69
CA GLY A 123 9.12 26.14 7.47
C GLY A 123 9.23 27.39 6.59
N GLY A 124 8.14 27.83 5.96
CA GLY A 124 8.14 28.92 4.98
C GLY A 124 8.61 28.50 3.58
N ASP A 125 8.75 27.20 3.34
CA ASP A 125 9.15 26.63 2.05
C ASP A 125 7.93 26.42 1.14
N ALA A 126 8.16 26.47 -0.18
CA ALA A 126 7.13 26.15 -1.16
C ALA A 126 6.79 24.64 -1.14
N PRO A 127 5.50 24.25 -1.01
CA PRO A 127 5.11 22.85 -1.00
C PRO A 127 5.23 22.23 -2.41
N ASN A 128 5.88 21.06 -2.50
CA ASN A 128 6.07 20.34 -3.77
C ASN A 128 4.81 19.53 -4.18
N VAL A 129 3.72 20.22 -4.53
CA VAL A 129 2.41 19.60 -4.85
C VAL A 129 2.50 18.65 -6.05
N GLY A 130 3.24 19.04 -7.10
CA GLY A 130 3.40 18.21 -8.31
C GLY A 130 4.07 16.85 -8.03
N LEU A 131 5.13 16.84 -7.20
CA LEU A 131 5.82 15.59 -6.83
C LEU A 131 4.91 14.68 -6.00
N ALA A 132 4.17 15.26 -5.05
CA ALA A 132 3.21 14.51 -4.23
C ALA A 132 2.10 13.88 -5.10
N ALA A 133 1.55 14.62 -6.07
CA ALA A 133 0.57 14.11 -7.00
C ALA A 133 1.14 12.97 -7.86
N PHE A 134 2.34 13.15 -8.41
CA PHE A 134 3.03 12.11 -9.19
C PHE A 134 3.24 10.83 -8.38
N LEU A 135 3.79 10.93 -7.17
CA LEU A 135 4.00 9.77 -6.30
C LEU A 135 2.69 9.07 -5.94
N THR A 136 1.62 9.82 -5.72
CA THR A 136 0.29 9.26 -5.44
C THR A 136 -0.25 8.48 -6.64
N ILE A 137 -0.08 8.98 -7.86
CA ILE A 137 -0.44 8.26 -9.09
C ILE A 137 0.40 6.99 -9.25
N CYS A 138 1.70 7.06 -8.98
CA CYS A 138 2.57 5.87 -8.96
C CYS A 138 2.12 4.84 -7.92
N ALA A 139 1.67 5.29 -6.73
CA ALA A 139 1.15 4.42 -5.69
C ALA A 139 -0.15 3.72 -6.11
N MET A 140 -0.98 4.34 -6.96
CA MET A 140 -2.15 3.65 -7.52
C MET A 140 -1.74 2.43 -8.37
N LEU A 141 -0.59 2.49 -9.07
CA LEU A 141 -0.04 1.37 -9.83
C LEU A 141 0.53 0.25 -8.94
N TYR A 142 0.74 0.49 -7.64
CA TYR A 142 1.18 -0.53 -6.69
C TYR A 142 0.24 -1.75 -6.67
N GLY A 143 -1.07 -1.51 -6.83
CA GLY A 143 -2.05 -2.59 -6.94
C GLY A 143 -1.84 -3.48 -8.16
N VAL A 144 -1.39 -2.90 -9.28
CA VAL A 144 -1.04 -3.66 -10.48
C VAL A 144 0.16 -4.57 -10.18
N VAL A 145 1.18 -4.06 -9.48
CA VAL A 145 2.34 -4.86 -9.06
C VAL A 145 1.90 -6.00 -8.13
N CYS A 146 1.06 -5.71 -7.13
CA CYS A 146 0.52 -6.72 -6.22
C CYS A 146 -0.25 -7.81 -6.98
N ALA A 147 -1.07 -7.43 -7.97
CA ALA A 147 -1.78 -8.37 -8.81
C ALA A 147 -0.83 -9.17 -9.72
N LEU A 148 0.17 -8.53 -10.34
CA LEU A 148 1.15 -9.21 -11.20
C LEU A 148 2.00 -10.23 -10.44
N VAL A 149 2.36 -9.93 -9.20
CA VAL A 149 3.16 -10.82 -8.35
C VAL A 149 2.28 -11.88 -7.68
N THR A 150 0.98 -11.67 -7.48
CA THR A 150 0.12 -12.75 -6.95
C THR A 150 -0.01 -13.88 -7.98
N PRO A 151 0.17 -15.16 -7.61
CA PRO A 151 -0.07 -16.30 -8.51
C PRO A 151 -1.49 -16.26 -9.10
N ARG A 152 -1.64 -16.79 -10.33
CA ARG A 152 -2.99 -17.01 -10.88
C ARG A 152 -3.60 -18.21 -10.18
N ASP A 153 -4.86 -18.07 -9.80
CA ASP A 153 -5.62 -19.19 -9.26
C ASP A 153 -5.80 -20.22 -10.38
N VAL A 154 -5.29 -21.44 -10.16
CA VAL A 154 -5.64 -22.57 -11.00
C VAL A 154 -7.06 -22.93 -10.59
N THR A 155 -8.04 -22.54 -11.41
CA THR A 155 -9.40 -23.07 -11.31
C THR A 155 -9.31 -24.56 -11.64
N GLN A 156 -8.94 -25.39 -10.67
CA GLN A 156 -9.29 -26.80 -10.78
C GLN A 156 -10.81 -26.87 -10.74
N PRO A 157 -11.46 -27.56 -11.70
CA PRO A 157 -12.88 -27.81 -11.61
C PRO A 157 -13.15 -28.51 -10.26
N TRP A 158 -14.15 -28.00 -9.55
CA TRP A 158 -14.66 -28.61 -8.33
C TRP A 158 -15.03 -30.08 -8.63
N PRO A 159 -14.61 -31.06 -7.81
CA PRO A 159 -14.99 -32.46 -8.01
C PRO A 159 -16.51 -32.67 -7.92
#